data_AF-A0A150LGX4-F1
#
_entry.id   AF-A0A150LGX4-F1
#
_cell.length_a   1.000
_cell.length_b   1.000
_cell.length_c   1.000
_cell.angle_alpha   90.00
_cell.angle_beta   90.00
_cell.angle_gamma   90.00
#
_symmetry.space_group_name_H-M   'P 1'
#
loop_
_entity.id
_entity.type
_entity.pdbx_description
1 polymer ?
#
loop_
_entity_poly.entity_id
_entity_poly.type
_entity_poly.pdbx_seq_one_letter_code
_entity_poly.pdbx_strand_id
1 'polypeptide(L)' 'MGVNTELEHGKISIQTNVTGDDPIITGKIALAHLNEFPDYYKRLKVLEEEAKAYWNK' A
#
# COMPACT_ATOMS: atom_id res chain seq x y z
N MET A 1 -3.45 -5.95 5.41
CA MET A 1 -3.63 -4.68 4.67
C MET A 1 -3.77 -3.55 5.67
N GLY A 2 -3.57 -2.30 5.25
CA GLY A 2 -3.34 -1.18 6.16
C GLY A 2 -1.88 -0.74 6.13
N VAL A 3 -1.36 -0.30 7.27
CA VAL A 3 0.05 0.08 7.44
C VAL A 3 1.03 -0.98 6.91
N ASN A 4 0.72 -2.26 7.05
CA ASN A 4 1.58 -3.33 6.52
C ASN A 4 1.69 -3.33 4.98
N THR A 5 0.67 -2.85 4.26
CA THR A 5 0.73 -2.66 2.80
C THR A 5 1.69 -1.52 2.45
N GLU A 6 1.66 -0.44 3.22
CA GLU A 6 2.51 0.74 2.95
C GLU A 6 3.99 0.50 3.20
N LEU A 7 4.38 -0.63 3.81
CA LEU A 7 5.79 -1.04 3.89
C LEU A 7 6.40 -1.30 2.51
N GLU A 8 5.59 -1.49 1.47
CA GLU A 8 6.04 -1.53 0.07
C GLU A 8 6.71 -0.21 -0.36
N HIS A 9 6.34 0.91 0.27
CA HIS A 9 6.99 2.22 0.09
C HIS A 9 8.23 2.41 0.97
N GLY A 10 8.63 1.38 1.72
CA GLY A 10 9.79 1.34 2.58
C GLY A 10 10.93 0.49 2.00
N LYS A 11 11.68 -0.18 2.87
CA LYS A 11 12.88 -0.95 2.47
C LYS A 11 12.56 -2.20 1.64
N ILE A 12 11.30 -2.63 1.60
CA ILE A 12 10.83 -3.74 0.76
C ILE A 12 11.10 -3.47 -0.72
N SER A 13 10.87 -2.23 -1.18
CA SER A 13 11.14 -1.83 -2.56
C SER A 13 12.17 -0.70 -2.58
N ILE A 14 13.46 -1.07 -2.64
CA ILE A 14 14.57 -0.10 -2.60
C ILE A 14 14.48 0.97 -3.71
N GLN A 15 13.89 0.63 -4.87
CA GLN A 15 13.73 1.54 -6.01
C GLN A 15 12.68 2.62 -5.76
N THR A 16 11.71 2.35 -4.89
CA THR A 16 10.59 3.25 -4.55
C THR A 16 10.52 3.53 -3.06
N ASN A 17 11.65 3.37 -2.34
CA ASN A 17 11.72 3.58 -0.91
C ASN A 17 11.67 5.07 -0.59
N VAL A 18 10.56 5.51 -0.01
CA VAL A 18 10.32 6.90 0.40
C VAL A 18 10.11 7.05 1.91
N THR A 19 9.84 5.95 2.62
CA THR A 19 9.58 6.00 4.07
C THR A 19 10.76 5.54 4.92
N GLY A 20 11.67 4.73 4.37
CA GLY A 20 12.75 4.10 5.13
C GLY A 20 12.27 3.15 6.23
N ASP A 21 11.04 2.63 6.12
CA ASP A 21 10.30 1.92 7.17
C ASP A 21 10.05 2.75 8.44
N ASP A 22 10.16 4.09 8.37
CA ASP A 22 9.79 4.93 9.50
C ASP A 22 8.30 4.74 9.82
N PRO A 23 7.94 4.36 11.06
CA PRO A 23 6.57 3.99 11.40
C PRO A 23 5.60 5.18 11.32
N ILE A 24 6.08 6.41 11.54
CA ILE A 24 5.24 7.61 11.49
C ILE A 24 4.98 8.00 10.04
N ILE A 25 5.99 7.98 9.18
CA ILE A 25 5.83 8.30 7.75
C ILE A 25 4.94 7.24 7.09
N THR A 26 5.22 5.96 7.33
CA THR A 26 4.43 4.84 6.79
C THR A 26 2.98 4.89 7.28
N GLY A 27 2.77 5.17 8.57
CA GLY A 27 1.43 5.32 9.14
C GLY A 27 0.64 6.49 8.55
N LYS A 28 1.30 7.60 8.19
CA LYS A 28 0.65 8.74 7.54
C LYS A 28 0.14 8.43 6.14
N ILE A 29 0.84 7.58 5.38
CA ILE A 29 0.36 7.12 4.07
C ILE A 29 -0.93 6.30 4.25
N ALA A 30 -0.92 5.36 5.19
CA ALA A 30 -2.12 4.56 5.47
C ALA A 30 -3.30 5.42 5.95
N LEU A 31 -3.04 6.42 6.78
CA LEU A 31 -4.05 7.38 7.23
C LEU A 31 -4.58 8.23 6.07
N ALA A 32 -3.72 8.68 5.15
CA ALA A 32 -4.14 9.45 3.99
C ALA A 32 -5.12 8.65 3.13
N HIS A 33 -4.82 7.38 2.85
CA HIS A 33 -5.70 6.50 2.10
C HIS A 33 -7.06 6.24 2.78
N LEU A 34 -7.07 6.05 4.10
CA LEU A 34 -8.32 5.91 4.85
C LEU A 34 -9.14 7.21 4.89
N ASN A 35 -8.49 8.38 4.79
CA ASN A 35 -9.16 9.68 4.68
C ASN A 35 -9.72 9.94 3.28
N GLU A 36 -9.13 9.35 2.22
CA GLU A 36 -9.74 9.39 0.88
C GLU A 36 -11.07 8.64 0.88
N PHE A 37 -11.09 7.42 1.42
CA PHE A 37 -12.31 6.67 1.70
C PHE A 37 -12.09 5.57 2.75
N PRO A 38 -13.05 5.32 3.66
CA PRO A 38 -12.87 4.37 4.77
C PRO A 38 -12.63 2.91 4.35
N ASP A 39 -13.02 2.53 3.13
CA ASP A 39 -12.90 1.16 2.61
C ASP A 39 -11.70 0.97 1.66
N TYR A 40 -10.72 1.88 1.67
CA TYR A 40 -9.60 1.91 0.73
C TYR A 40 -8.96 0.55 0.47
N TYR A 41 -8.49 -0.10 1.53
CA TYR A 41 -7.77 -1.36 1.41
C TYR A 41 -8.65 -2.50 0.87
N LYS A 42 -9.97 -2.45 1.07
CA LYS A 42 -10.88 -3.43 0.48
C LYS A 42 -10.92 -3.29 -1.04
N ARG A 43 -10.91 -2.06 -1.55
CA ARG A 43 -10.88 -1.77 -2.99
C ARG A 43 -9.53 -2.10 -3.60
N LEU A 44 -8.44 -1.72 -2.93
CA LEU A 44 -7.08 -2.04 -3.36
C LEU A 44 -6.89 -3.55 -3.57
N LYS A 45 -7.37 -4.37 -2.63
CA LYS A 45 -7.28 -5.83 -2.74
C LYS A 45 -7.91 -6.38 -4.02
N VAL A 46 -9.10 -5.89 -4.37
CA VAL A 46 -9.80 -6.32 -5.59
C VAL A 46 -8.99 -5.93 -6.83
N LEU A 47 -8.50 -4.68 -6.88
CA LEU A 47 -7.67 -4.20 -7.98
C LEU A 47 -6.39 -5.03 -8.15
N GLU A 48 -5.71 -5.35 -7.05
CA GLU A 48 -4.49 -6.17 -7.09
C GLU A 48 -4.75 -7.60 -7.55
N GLU A 49 -5.86 -8.21 -7.12
CA GLU A 49 -6.28 -9.56 -7.55
C GLU A 49 -6.58 -9.58 -9.05
N GLU A 50 -7.31 -8.57 -9.56
CA GLU A 50 -7.60 -8.40 -10.99
C GLU A 50 -6.31 -8.18 -11.81
N ALA A 51 -5.40 -7.33 -11.33
CA ALA A 51 -4.13 -7.09 -12.00
C ALA A 51 -3.25 -8.35 -12.05
N LYS A 52 -3.14 -9.09 -10.93
CA LYS A 52 -2.42 -10.37 -10.88
C LYS A 52 -3.04 -11.36 -11.86
N ALA A 53 -4.37 -11.48 -11.91
CA ALA A 53 -5.04 -12.37 -12.85
C ALA A 53 -4.86 -11.96 -14.33
N TYR A 54 -4.70 -10.67 -14.61
CA TYR A 54 -4.43 -10.17 -15.96
C TYR A 54 -3.00 -10.47 -16.43
N TRP A 55 -2.00 -10.19 -15.59
CA TRP A 55 -0.57 -10.31 -15.93
C TRP A 55 0.04 -11.71 -15.72
N ASN A 56 -0.65 -12.61 -15.00
CA ASN A 56 -0.24 -14.02 -14.86
C ASN A 56 -0.77 -14.92 -15.99
N LYS A 57 -1.33 -14.35 -17.06
CA LYS A 57 -1.70 -15.05 -18.31
C LYS A 57 -0.57 -14.95 -19.32
#